data_AF-A0A3P3RI16-F1
#
_entry.id   AF-A0A3P3RI16-F1
#
_cell.length_a   1.000
_cell.length_b   1.000
_cell.length_c   1.000
_cell.angle_alpha   90.00
_cell.angle_beta   90.00
_cell.angle_gamma   90.00
#
_symmetry.space_group_name_H-M   'P 1'
#
loop_
_entity.id
_entity.type
_entity.pdbx_description
1 polymer ?
#
loop_
_entity_poly.entity_id
_entity_poly.type
_entity_poly.pdbx_seq_one_letter_code
_entity_poly.pdbx_strand_id
1 'polypeptide(L)'
;MTTSVHQLDDGAWISVNDRRVMPVSDLWQLRDHEFCECEVADVLAEGFVEVGTDRLNVEARIAGQCIVCGSDGVTGWLQMGTVDPETGQFRPVVPESVHRPHPVTR
;
A
#
# COMPACT_ATOMS: atom_id res chain seq x y z
N MET A 1 -20.73 -23.33 -23.58
CA MET A 1 -19.73 -23.32 -22.49
C MET A 1 -19.76 -21.92 -21.90
N THR A 2 -20.04 -21.79 -20.61
CA THR A 2 -20.21 -20.48 -19.97
C THR A 2 -19.14 -20.35 -18.90
N THR A 3 -18.23 -19.40 -19.07
CA THR A 3 -17.20 -19.08 -18.08
C THR A 3 -17.79 -18.05 -17.12
N SER A 4 -17.91 -18.39 -15.83
CA SER A 4 -18.24 -17.39 -14.82
C SER A 4 -16.97 -16.59 -14.51
N VAL A 5 -17.05 -15.29 -14.73
CA VAL A 5 -16.00 -14.32 -14.39
C VAL A 5 -16.47 -13.58 -13.15
N HIS A 6 -15.63 -13.54 -12.12
CA HIS A 6 -15.87 -12.81 -10.89
C HIS A 6 -14.68 -11.89 -10.65
N GLN A 7 -14.94 -10.59 -10.46
CA GLN A 7 -13.96 -9.65 -9.93
C GLN A 7 -14.16 -9.62 -8.42
N LEU A 8 -13.10 -9.95 -7.66
CA LEU A 8 -13.07 -9.87 -6.21
C LEU A 8 -12.27 -8.61 -5.85
N ASP A 9 -12.89 -7.66 -5.15
CA ASP A 9 -12.28 -6.36 -4.81
C ASP A 9 -11.52 -6.39 -3.46
N ASP A 10 -11.29 -7.58 -2.89
CA ASP A 10 -10.55 -7.71 -1.63
C ASP A 10 -9.11 -7.21 -1.83
N GLY A 11 -8.76 -6.13 -1.13
CA GLY A 11 -7.47 -5.45 -1.28
C GLY A 11 -7.39 -4.42 -2.40
N ALA A 12 -8.50 -4.08 -3.07
CA ALA A 12 -8.55 -3.06 -4.13
C ALA A 12 -8.59 -1.61 -3.60
N TRP A 13 -8.99 -1.43 -2.34
CA TRP A 13 -8.95 -0.14 -1.65
C TRP A 13 -8.82 -0.29 -0.13
N ILE A 14 -8.34 0.76 0.53
CA ILE A 14 -8.43 0.91 1.99
C ILE A 14 -9.66 1.75 2.33
N SER A 15 -10.43 1.29 3.32
CA SER A 15 -11.54 2.03 3.92
C SER A 15 -11.12 2.60 5.27
N VAL A 16 -11.37 3.89 5.49
CA VAL A 16 -11.18 4.55 6.79
C VAL A 16 -12.47 5.28 7.13
N ASN A 17 -13.05 4.98 8.31
CA ASN A 17 -14.34 5.52 8.74
C ASN A 17 -15.45 5.36 7.67
N ASP A 18 -15.58 4.13 7.15
CA ASP A 18 -16.56 3.74 6.11
C ASP A 18 -16.45 4.49 4.78
N ARG A 19 -15.29 5.11 4.51
CA ARG A 19 -14.99 5.78 3.23
C ARG A 19 -13.80 5.12 2.55
N ARG A 20 -13.96 4.82 1.26
CA ARG A 20 -12.85 4.39 0.39
C ARG A 20 -11.92 5.58 0.19
N VAL A 21 -10.66 5.44 0.59
CA VAL A 21 -9.70 6.57 0.60
C VAL A 21 -8.44 6.33 -0.21
N MET A 22 -8.00 5.08 -0.36
CA MET A 22 -6.76 4.74 -1.07
C MET A 22 -7.05 3.61 -2.06
N PRO A 23 -6.97 3.84 -3.38
CA PRO A 23 -7.06 2.76 -4.37
C PRO A 23 -5.75 1.98 -4.44
N VAL A 24 -5.79 0.79 -5.03
CA VAL A 24 -4.61 -0.05 -5.25
C VAL A 24 -3.79 0.37 -6.49
N SER A 25 -4.26 1.31 -7.31
CA SER A 25 -3.67 1.60 -8.63
C SER A 25 -2.48 2.58 -8.62
N ASP A 26 -1.97 2.95 -7.45
CA ASP A 26 -0.95 4.00 -7.32
C ASP A 26 0.47 3.45 -7.45
N LEU A 27 1.39 4.31 -7.89
CA LEU A 27 2.83 4.03 -7.93
C LEU A 27 3.48 4.50 -6.63
N TRP A 28 4.26 3.62 -6.00
CA TRP A 28 4.94 3.87 -4.73
C TRP A 28 6.45 3.93 -4.91
N GLN A 29 7.08 5.04 -4.54
CA GLN A 29 8.54 5.15 -4.58
C GLN A 29 9.13 4.73 -3.23
N LEU A 30 9.85 3.62 -3.20
CA LEU A 30 10.40 3.06 -1.98
C LEU A 30 11.91 3.33 -1.88
N ARG A 31 12.38 3.72 -0.70
CA ARG A 31 13.79 3.78 -0.31
C ARG A 31 14.02 2.91 0.92
N ASP A 32 15.27 2.54 1.16
CA ASP A 32 15.70 1.80 2.36
C ASP A 32 14.84 0.54 2.57
N HIS A 33 14.57 -0.20 1.48
CA HIS A 33 13.63 -1.31 1.43
C HIS A 33 14.31 -2.65 1.17
N GLU A 34 13.58 -3.73 1.45
CA GLU A 34 13.99 -5.11 1.13
C GLU A 34 13.23 -5.69 -0.08
N PHE A 35 12.46 -4.85 -0.80
CA PHE A 35 11.57 -5.31 -1.89
C PHE A 35 12.33 -5.87 -3.10
N CYS A 36 13.40 -5.19 -3.54
CA CYS A 36 14.28 -5.64 -4.62
C CYS A 36 15.65 -4.96 -4.50
N GLU A 37 16.54 -5.17 -5.48
CA GLU A 37 17.90 -4.61 -5.49
C GLU A 37 17.99 -3.16 -6.01
N CYS A 38 16.88 -2.55 -6.42
CA CYS A 38 16.89 -1.15 -6.87
C CYS A 38 17.17 -0.19 -5.71
N GLU A 39 17.88 0.91 -5.99
CA GLU A 39 18.11 1.97 -4.99
C GLU A 39 16.81 2.72 -4.65
N VAL A 40 15.96 2.97 -5.66
CA VAL A 40 14.51 3.26 -5.51
C VAL A 40 13.76 2.13 -6.19
N ALA A 41 12.84 1.48 -5.51
CA ALA A 41 11.83 0.68 -6.19
C ALA A 41 10.60 1.55 -6.51
N ASP A 42 10.26 1.68 -7.79
CA ASP A 42 8.97 2.24 -8.22
C ASP A 42 7.96 1.08 -8.29
N VAL A 43 7.23 0.85 -7.20
CA VAL A 43 6.31 -0.29 -7.06
C VAL A 43 4.93 0.10 -7.54
N LEU A 44 4.47 -0.53 -8.62
CA LEU A 44 3.06 -0.49 -9.00
C LEU A 44 2.29 -1.38 -8.04
N ALA A 45 1.38 -0.79 -7.27
CA ALA A 45 0.55 -1.55 -6.35
C ALA A 45 -0.48 -2.40 -7.12
N GLU A 46 -0.67 -3.64 -6.68
CA GLU A 46 -1.58 -4.62 -7.29
C GLU A 46 -2.58 -5.20 -6.27
N GLY A 47 -2.25 -5.15 -4.97
CA GLY A 47 -3.14 -5.56 -3.89
C GLY A 47 -2.69 -5.03 -2.53
N PHE A 48 -3.63 -4.61 -1.66
CA PHE A 48 -3.35 -4.50 -0.23
C PHE A 48 -3.42 -5.89 0.41
N VAL A 49 -2.29 -6.39 0.91
CA VAL A 49 -2.16 -7.72 1.52
C VAL A 49 -2.57 -7.70 2.99
N GLU A 50 -2.21 -6.62 3.68
CA GLU A 50 -2.44 -6.46 5.11
C GLU A 50 -2.66 -4.98 5.40
N VAL A 51 -3.59 -4.68 6.31
CA VAL A 51 -3.88 -3.32 6.76
C VAL A 51 -3.87 -3.31 8.28
N GLY A 52 -3.18 -2.33 8.85
CA GLY A 52 -3.01 -2.17 10.29
C GLY A 52 -3.06 -0.71 10.71
N THR A 53 -2.90 -0.49 12.01
CA THR A 53 -2.82 0.84 12.60
C THR A 53 -1.69 0.90 13.61
N ASP A 54 -0.83 1.90 13.52
CA ASP A 54 0.11 2.29 14.58
C ASP A 54 -0.28 3.68 15.12
N ARG A 55 -0.87 3.69 16.32
CA ARG A 55 -1.44 4.88 16.96
C ARG A 55 -2.47 5.59 16.07
N LEU A 56 -2.08 6.68 15.42
CA LEU A 56 -2.92 7.48 14.52
C LEU A 56 -2.64 7.18 13.05
N ASN A 57 -1.63 6.37 12.75
CA ASN A 57 -1.25 6.03 11.39
C ASN A 57 -2.04 4.82 10.93
N VAL A 58 -2.54 4.89 9.70
CA VAL A 58 -3.02 3.73 8.97
C VAL A 58 -1.85 3.22 8.14
N GLU A 59 -1.59 1.93 8.20
CA GLU A 59 -0.48 1.30 7.54
C GLU A 59 -0.96 0.11 6.71
N ALA A 60 -0.24 -0.19 5.64
CA ALA A 60 -0.54 -1.34 4.81
C ALA A 60 0.71 -1.98 4.23
N ARG A 61 0.56 -3.25 3.86
CA ARG A 61 1.52 -3.99 3.06
C ARG A 61 0.94 -4.19 1.67
N ILE A 62 1.75 -3.91 0.66
CA ILE A 62 1.33 -3.87 -0.73
C ILE A 62 1.98 -5.04 -1.47
N ALA A 63 1.17 -5.87 -2.12
CA ALA A 63 1.61 -6.73 -3.20
C ALA A 63 1.71 -5.90 -4.47
N GLY A 64 2.78 -6.08 -5.23
CA GLY A 64 2.96 -5.36 -6.49
C GLY A 64 4.23 -5.75 -7.23
N GLN A 65 4.55 -4.95 -8.25
CA GLN A 65 5.74 -5.14 -9.08
C GLN A 65 6.55 -3.84 -9.19
N CYS A 66 7.87 -3.93 -9.02
CA CYS A 66 8.77 -2.83 -9.33
C CYS A 66 8.86 -2.65 -10.84
N ILE A 67 8.40 -1.53 -11.38
CA ILE A 67 8.37 -1.27 -12.82
C ILE A 67 9.76 -0.97 -13.40
N VAL A 68 10.76 -0.73 -12.55
CA VAL A 68 12.15 -0.48 -12.97
C VAL A 68 12.86 -1.78 -13.32
N CYS A 69 12.78 -2.80 -12.47
CA CYS A 69 13.51 -4.06 -12.64
C CYS A 69 12.61 -5.29 -12.91
N GLY A 70 11.29 -5.17 -12.75
CA GLY A 70 10.33 -6.24 -12.96
C GLY A 70 10.13 -7.19 -11.77
N SER A 71 10.84 -7.02 -10.65
CA SER A 71 10.65 -7.85 -9.46
C SER A 71 9.25 -7.67 -8.86
N ASP A 72 8.56 -8.78 -8.62
CA ASP A 72 7.30 -8.82 -7.86
C ASP A 72 7.54 -9.21 -6.39
N GLY A 73 6.61 -8.83 -5.51
CA GLY A 73 6.71 -9.16 -4.09
C GLY A 73 5.68 -8.45 -3.22
N VAL A 74 5.90 -8.53 -1.90
CA VAL A 74 5.11 -7.81 -0.90
C VAL A 74 6.02 -6.88 -0.11
N THR A 75 5.63 -5.62 0.02
CA THR A 75 6.40 -4.61 0.77
C THR A 75 6.45 -4.93 2.27
N GLY A 76 7.39 -4.26 2.95
CA GLY A 76 7.25 -3.99 4.38
C GLY A 76 6.02 -3.10 4.66
N TRP A 77 5.87 -2.69 5.91
CA TRP A 77 4.77 -1.81 6.31
C TRP A 77 5.00 -0.38 5.83
N LEU A 78 4.01 0.14 5.10
CA LEU A 78 3.99 1.49 4.55
C LEU A 78 2.91 2.31 5.23
N GLN A 79 3.23 3.55 5.60
CA GLN A 79 2.22 4.49 6.09
C GLN A 79 1.34 4.96 4.93
N MET A 80 0.03 4.71 5.05
CA MET A 80 -0.99 5.12 4.08
C MET A 80 -1.49 6.54 4.37
N GLY A 81 -1.41 6.96 5.63
CA GLY A 81 -1.84 8.27 6.08
C GLY A 81 -2.03 8.31 7.60
N THR A 82 -2.57 9.43 8.08
CA THR A 82 -2.80 9.65 9.50
C THR A 82 -4.24 10.09 9.73
N VAL A 83 -4.85 9.62 10.81
CA VAL A 83 -6.16 10.05 11.28
C VAL A 83 -5.99 11.19 12.27
N ASP A 84 -6.65 12.31 11.99
CA ASP A 84 -6.72 13.47 12.88
C ASP A 84 -7.49 13.09 14.17
N PRO A 85 -6.88 13.22 15.36
CA PRO A 85 -7.46 12.69 16.60
C PRO A 85 -8.68 13.47 17.09
N GLU A 86 -8.84 14.72 16.67
CA GLU A 86 -9.97 15.57 17.08
C GLU A 86 -11.16 15.42 16.14
N THR A 87 -10.89 15.31 14.83
CA THR A 87 -11.92 15.33 13.79
C THR A 87 -12.22 13.97 13.17
N GLY A 88 -11.35 12.97 13.38
CA GLY A 88 -11.42 11.68 12.71
C GLY A 88 -11.13 11.74 11.21
N GLN A 89 -10.66 12.87 10.68
CA GLN A 89 -10.36 13.02 9.26
C GLN A 89 -9.09 12.26 8.90
N PHE A 90 -9.19 11.41 7.89
CA PHE A 90 -8.02 10.74 7.31
C PHE A 90 -7.28 11.68 6.35
N ARG A 91 -5.97 11.81 6.55
CA ARG A 91 -5.07 12.55 5.68
C ARG A 91 -4.12 11.56 5.01
N PRO A 92 -4.33 11.24 3.72
CA PRO A 92 -3.49 10.29 3.01
C PRO A 92 -2.09 10.85 2.81
N VAL A 93 -1.10 9.96 2.72
CA VAL A 93 0.19 10.32 2.14
C VAL A 93 0.05 10.53 0.62
N VAL A 94 1.08 11.09 -0.02
CA VAL A 94 1.19 11.11 -1.48
C VAL A 94 1.95 9.85 -1.93
N PRO A 95 1.31 8.88 -2.60
CA PRO A 95 1.97 7.63 -2.99
C PRO A 95 3.25 7.82 -3.81
N GLU A 96 3.23 8.79 -4.74
CA GLU A 96 4.35 9.10 -5.64
C GLU A 96 5.49 9.87 -4.95
N SER A 97 5.36 10.14 -3.65
CA SER A 97 6.48 10.63 -2.84
C SER A 97 7.37 9.47 -2.36
N VAL A 98 8.51 9.79 -1.74
CA VAL A 98 9.44 8.77 -1.26
C VAL A 98 8.99 8.23 0.09
N HIS A 99 8.79 6.92 0.16
CA HIS A 99 8.41 6.17 1.36
C HIS A 99 9.52 5.23 1.80
N ARG A 100 9.56 4.95 3.10
CA ARG A 100 10.49 3.99 3.70
C ARG A 100 9.68 2.91 4.41
N PRO A 101 9.50 1.74 3.80
CA PRO A 101 8.83 0.63 4.47
C PRO A 101 9.61 0.23 5.71
N HIS A 102 8.90 -0.08 6.80
CA HIS A 102 9.54 -0.69 7.97
C HIS A 102 9.33 -2.21 7.97
N PRO A 103 10.24 -2.97 8.61
CA PRO A 103 10.19 -4.43 8.57
C PRO A 103 8.92 -4.99 9.21
N VAL A 104 8.49 -6.14 8.71
CA VAL A 104 7.45 -6.95 9.37
C VAL A 104 8.07 -7.61 10.59
N THR A 105 7.99 -6.97 11.75
CA THR A 105 8.43 -7.62 13.00
C THR A 105 7.52 -8.80 13.30
N ARG A 106 8.11 -9.98 13.50
CA ARG A 106 7.43 -11.18 14.01
C ARG A 106 7.07 -11.05 15.48
#